data_AF-A0A2N6JGR4-F1
#
_entry.id   AF-A0A2N6JGR4-F1
#
_cell.length_a   1.000
_cell.length_b   1.000
_cell.length_c   1.000
_cell.angle_alpha   90.00
_cell.angle_beta   90.00
_cell.angle_gamma   90.00
#
_symmetry.space_group_name_H-M   'P 1'
#
loop_
_entity.id
_entity.type
_entity.pdbx_description
1 polymer ?
#
loop_
_entity_poly.entity_id
_entity_poly.type
_entity_poly.pdbx_seq_one_letter_code
_entity_poly.pdbx_strand_id
1 'polypeptide(L)'
;MNIAYEQEKTAEASHTAHADTLDHDPAELIEQLSHRILILQQQAQSLARFPANRDGKQQRQLLQQQIRTLYQQLFALEQQQSRQRRRGENYLSMALSVAAHAAHHHAQSEALAAVA
;
A
#
# COMPACT_ATOMS: atom_id res chain seq x y z
N MET A 1 -29.53 38.79 30.40
CA MET A 1 -28.72 39.44 29.34
C MET A 1 -27.98 38.36 28.58
N ASN A 2 -28.06 38.44 27.26
CA ASN A 2 -27.45 37.54 26.28
C ASN A 2 -25.91 37.67 26.27
N ILE A 3 -25.19 36.60 25.92
CA ILE A 3 -24.45 36.44 24.64
C ILE A 3 -23.59 35.16 24.73
N ALA A 4 -23.77 34.32 23.71
CA ALA A 4 -23.04 33.09 23.42
C ALA A 4 -21.58 33.34 23.04
N TYR A 5 -20.67 32.42 23.38
CA TYR A 5 -19.48 32.12 22.57
C TYR A 5 -19.06 30.66 22.79
N GLU A 6 -19.28 29.87 21.75
CA GLU A 6 -18.49 28.74 21.27
C GLU A 6 -17.61 27.99 22.28
N GLN A 7 -18.07 26.82 22.68
CA GLN A 7 -17.22 25.65 22.91
C GLN A 7 -17.75 24.47 22.10
N GLU A 8 -17.97 24.72 20.81
CA GLU A 8 -17.64 23.70 19.83
C GLU A 8 -16.12 23.62 19.75
N LYS A 9 -15.57 22.44 19.41
CA LYS A 9 -14.16 22.22 19.04
C LYS A 9 -13.18 21.98 20.19
N THR A 10 -13.16 20.75 20.70
CA THR A 10 -11.96 19.87 20.75
C THR A 10 -12.23 18.57 21.52
N ALA A 11 -13.15 17.73 21.04
CA ALA A 11 -13.25 16.35 21.50
C ALA A 11 -13.39 15.34 20.34
N GLU A 12 -13.14 15.78 19.10
CA GLU A 12 -13.19 14.97 17.88
C GLU A 12 -11.85 14.96 17.13
N ALA A 13 -10.72 14.99 17.85
CA ALA A 13 -9.40 15.04 17.23
C ALA A 13 -8.48 13.87 17.62
N SER A 14 -9.07 12.70 17.96
CA SER A 14 -8.28 11.52 18.29
C SER A 14 -8.78 10.20 17.69
N HIS A 15 -9.82 10.19 16.84
CA HIS A 15 -10.37 8.95 16.30
C HIS A 15 -10.78 8.97 14.82
N THR A 16 -10.25 9.91 14.03
CA THR A 16 -10.53 9.99 12.57
C THR A 16 -9.28 10.08 11.71
N ALA A 17 -8.09 9.75 12.22
CA ALA A 17 -6.87 9.59 11.41
C ALA A 17 -6.69 8.16 10.84
N HIS A 18 -7.75 7.34 10.87
CA HIS A 18 -7.81 6.02 10.21
C HIS A 18 -8.93 5.94 9.16
N ALA A 19 -9.64 7.04 8.90
CA ALA A 19 -10.73 7.09 7.93
C ALA A 19 -10.30 7.63 6.55
N ASP A 20 -8.97 7.73 6.31
CA ASP A 20 -8.39 8.03 5.00
C ASP A 20 -7.49 6.89 4.50
N THR A 21 -7.72 5.66 4.99
CA THR A 21 -7.45 4.48 4.17
C THR A 21 -8.54 4.40 3.10
N LEU A 22 -8.57 5.39 2.20
CA LEU A 22 -9.06 5.13 0.85
C LEU A 22 -8.18 4.00 0.34
N ASP A 23 -8.73 2.79 0.40
CA ASP A 23 -8.79 1.72 -0.60
C ASP A 23 -8.11 2.00 -1.96
N HIS A 24 -6.90 2.56 -1.96
CA HIS A 24 -6.11 2.75 -3.16
C HIS A 24 -5.51 1.40 -3.49
N ASP A 25 -5.76 0.95 -4.72
CA ASP A 25 -5.12 -0.25 -5.24
C ASP A 25 -3.59 -0.09 -5.08
N PRO A 26 -2.88 -1.03 -4.43
CA PRO A 26 -1.43 -0.95 -4.31
C PRO A 26 -0.74 -0.77 -5.67
N ALA A 27 -1.34 -1.25 -6.77
CA ALA A 27 -0.84 -0.99 -8.12
C ALA A 27 -0.91 0.49 -8.52
N GLU A 28 -2.02 1.17 -8.21
CA GLU A 28 -2.20 2.60 -8.48
C GLU A 28 -1.23 3.44 -7.65
N LEU A 29 -1.02 3.08 -6.38
CA LEU A 29 -0.05 3.78 -5.53
C LEU A 29 1.39 3.63 -6.04
N ILE A 30 1.76 2.43 -6.54
CA ILE A 30 3.06 2.20 -7.19
C ILE A 30 3.21 3.05 -8.44
N GLU A 31 2.16 3.17 -9.27
CA GLU A 31 2.16 4.01 -10.46
C GLU A 31 2.36 5.49 -10.12
N GLN A 32 1.61 6.00 -9.14
CA GLN A 32 1.72 7.39 -8.67
C GLN A 32 3.14 7.70 -8.13
N LEU A 33 3.70 6.82 -7.31
CA LEU A 33 5.06 6.99 -6.78
C LEU A 33 6.11 6.93 -7.89
N SER A 34 5.96 6.00 -8.84
CA SER A 34 6.85 5.86 -9.99
C SER A 34 6.82 7.12 -10.88
N HIS A 35 5.62 7.63 -11.16
CA HIS A 35 5.44 8.86 -11.92
C HIS A 35 6.08 10.06 -11.20
N ARG A 36 5.90 10.15 -9.88
CA ARG A 36 6.52 11.21 -9.08
C ARG A 36 8.04 11.14 -9.12
N ILE A 37 8.62 9.95 -9.02
CA ILE A 37 10.08 9.74 -9.15
C ILE A 37 10.56 10.26 -10.51
N LEU A 38 9.86 9.92 -11.60
CA LEU A 38 10.23 10.35 -12.94
C LEU A 38 10.24 11.88 -13.08
N ILE A 39 9.23 12.57 -12.55
CA ILE A 39 9.20 14.03 -12.53
C ILE A 39 10.40 14.61 -11.75
N LEU A 40 10.67 14.10 -10.55
CA LEU A 40 11.78 14.60 -9.73
C LEU A 40 13.13 14.34 -10.38
N GLN A 41 13.30 13.22 -11.09
CA GLN A 41 14.50 12.93 -11.86
C GLN A 41 14.69 13.93 -13.01
N GLN A 42 13.63 14.29 -13.73
CA GLN A 42 13.69 15.32 -14.76
C GLN A 42 14.07 16.69 -14.18
N GLN A 43 13.53 17.04 -13.01
CA GLN A 43 13.91 18.26 -12.29
C GLN A 43 15.38 18.24 -11.83
N ALA A 44 15.87 17.11 -11.35
CA ALA A 44 17.28 16.96 -10.98
C ALA A 44 18.20 17.10 -12.20
N GLN A 45 17.81 16.56 -13.35
CA GLN A 45 18.53 16.68 -14.61
C GLN A 45 18.54 18.12 -15.15
N SER A 46 17.43 18.85 -15.02
CA SER A 46 17.38 20.26 -15.45
C SER A 46 18.30 21.12 -14.60
N LEU A 47 18.34 20.90 -13.28
CA LEU A 47 19.27 21.58 -12.36
C LEU A 47 20.73 21.18 -12.57
N ALA A 48 21.00 19.97 -13.08
CA ALA A 48 22.35 19.53 -13.41
C ALA A 48 23.00 20.36 -14.53
N ARG A 49 22.18 20.98 -15.40
CA ARG A 49 22.66 21.85 -16.50
C ARG A 49 23.30 23.15 -16.01
N PHE A 50 23.03 23.58 -14.78
CA PHE A 50 23.56 24.82 -14.20
C PHE A 50 24.33 24.56 -12.89
N PRO A 51 25.51 23.90 -12.95
CA PRO A 51 26.21 23.43 -11.76
C PRO A 51 26.84 24.54 -10.91
N ALA A 52 27.03 25.75 -11.47
CA ALA A 52 27.65 26.88 -10.80
C ALA A 52 26.74 27.58 -9.77
N ASN A 53 25.43 27.28 -9.76
CA ASN A 53 24.49 27.86 -8.79
C ASN A 53 24.58 27.13 -7.44
N ARG A 54 24.96 27.84 -6.36
CA ARG A 54 25.01 27.31 -4.99
C ARG A 54 23.65 26.81 -4.51
N ASP A 55 22.58 27.53 -4.83
CA ASP A 55 21.20 27.13 -4.47
C ASP A 55 20.80 25.87 -5.23
N GLY A 56 21.23 25.76 -6.49
CA GLY A 56 21.05 24.55 -7.30
C GLY A 56 21.76 23.32 -6.74
N LYS A 57 22.83 23.47 -5.96
CA LYS A 57 23.48 22.35 -5.26
C LYS A 57 22.62 21.83 -4.10
N GLN A 58 22.08 22.73 -3.27
CA GLN A 58 21.20 22.36 -2.17
C GLN A 58 19.89 21.75 -2.68
N GLN A 59 19.28 22.35 -3.70
CA GLN A 59 18.05 21.85 -4.31
C GLN A 59 18.22 20.45 -4.91
N ARG A 60 19.36 20.18 -5.57
CA ARG A 60 19.68 18.84 -6.06
C ARG A 60 19.83 17.82 -4.94
N GLN A 61 20.49 18.18 -3.84
CA GLN A 61 20.61 17.28 -2.69
C GLN A 61 19.23 16.95 -2.09
N LEU A 62 18.36 17.94 -1.97
CA LEU A 62 16.99 17.75 -1.47
C LEU A 62 16.16 16.86 -2.41
N LEU A 63 16.24 17.09 -3.73
CA LEU A 63 15.58 16.23 -4.72
C LEU A 63 16.10 14.79 -4.67
N GLN A 64 17.41 14.59 -4.54
CA GLN A 64 17.99 13.25 -4.40
C GLN A 64 17.52 12.54 -3.13
N GLN A 65 17.40 13.25 -2.01
CA GLN A 65 16.84 12.71 -0.78
C GLN A 65 15.38 12.31 -0.97
N GLN A 66 14.56 13.17 -1.59
CA GLN A 66 13.16 12.86 -1.90
C GLN A 66 13.03 11.63 -2.80
N ILE A 67 13.81 11.55 -3.88
CA ILE A 67 13.83 10.39 -4.79
C ILE A 67 14.18 9.12 -4.02
N ARG A 68 15.19 9.17 -3.14
CA ARG A 68 15.59 8.03 -2.32
C ARG A 68 14.46 7.57 -1.39
N THR A 69 13.78 8.51 -0.74
CA THR A 69 12.63 8.20 0.13
C THR A 69 11.49 7.56 -0.66
N LEU A 70 11.19 8.06 -1.85
CA LEU A 70 10.15 7.48 -2.71
C LEU A 70 10.49 6.04 -3.12
N TYR A 71 11.74 5.76 -3.48
CA TYR A 71 12.18 4.39 -3.77
C TYR A 71 12.05 3.46 -2.55
N GLN A 72 12.33 3.95 -1.35
CA GLN A 72 12.13 3.16 -0.13
C GLN A 72 10.65 2.83 0.13
N GLN A 73 9.77 3.80 -0.11
CA GLN A 73 8.32 3.59 0.00
C GLN A 73 7.83 2.57 -1.02
N LEU A 74 8.27 2.69 -2.28
CA LEU A 74 7.93 1.78 -3.36
C LEU A 74 8.38 0.34 -3.02
N PHE A 75 9.62 0.18 -2.54
CA PHE A 75 10.13 -1.12 -2.11
C PHE A 75 9.32 -1.73 -0.96
N ALA A 76 8.92 -0.92 0.03
CA ALA A 76 8.10 -1.40 1.14
C ALA A 76 6.71 -1.88 0.67
N LEU A 77 6.10 -1.14 -0.27
CA LEU A 77 4.82 -1.50 -0.88
C LEU A 77 4.90 -2.78 -1.69
N GLU A 78 5.91 -2.93 -2.55
CA GLU A 78 6.15 -4.16 -3.31
C GLU A 78 6.38 -5.36 -2.39
N GLN A 79 7.15 -5.18 -1.32
CA GLN A 79 7.37 -6.23 -0.33
C GLN A 79 6.06 -6.61 0.37
N GLN A 80 5.22 -5.65 0.73
CA GLN A 80 3.91 -5.92 1.31
C GLN A 80 3.01 -6.68 0.33
N GLN A 81 2.95 -6.28 -0.94
CA GLN A 81 2.15 -6.94 -1.96
C GLN A 81 2.64 -8.38 -2.20
N SER A 82 3.95 -8.61 -2.26
CA SER A 82 4.53 -9.95 -2.37
C SER A 82 4.15 -10.85 -1.18
N ARG A 83 4.21 -10.31 0.06
CA ARG A 83 3.80 -11.05 1.27
C ARG A 83 2.30 -11.37 1.27
N GLN A 84 1.46 -10.44 0.82
CA GLN A 84 0.01 -10.66 0.71
C GLN A 84 -0.31 -11.75 -0.32
N ARG A 85 0.31 -11.71 -1.51
CA ARG A 85 0.14 -12.75 -2.55
C ARG A 85 0.51 -14.14 -2.02
N ARG A 86 1.68 -14.28 -1.38
CA ARG A 86 2.11 -15.56 -0.78
C ARG A 86 1.15 -16.07 0.28
N ARG A 87 0.60 -15.18 1.13
CA ARG A 87 -0.43 -15.57 2.11
C ARG A 87 -1.69 -16.06 1.41
N GLY A 88 -2.16 -15.35 0.39
CA GLY A 88 -3.33 -15.74 -0.41
C GLY A 88 -3.17 -17.10 -1.05
N GLU A 89 -2.03 -17.38 -1.67
CA GLU A 89 -1.68 -18.69 -2.23
C GLU A 89 -1.73 -19.80 -1.16
N ASN A 90 -1.12 -19.58 0.00
CA ASN A 90 -1.13 -20.56 1.10
C ASN A 90 -2.55 -20.85 1.62
N TYR A 91 -3.39 -19.82 1.79
CA TYR A 91 -4.78 -20.00 2.21
C TYR A 91 -5.61 -20.73 1.16
N LEU A 92 -5.41 -20.43 -0.12
CA LEU A 92 -6.08 -21.12 -1.22
C LEU A 92 -5.67 -22.60 -1.29
N SER A 93 -4.38 -22.91 -1.19
CA SER A 93 -3.90 -24.30 -1.14
C SER A 93 -4.47 -25.06 0.06
N MET A 94 -4.54 -24.43 1.23
CA MET A 94 -5.16 -25.02 2.43
C MET A 94 -6.66 -25.26 2.22
N ALA A 95 -7.40 -24.26 1.71
CA ALA A 95 -8.83 -24.38 1.44
C ALA A 95 -9.13 -25.49 0.42
N LEU A 96 -8.34 -25.58 -0.65
CA LEU A 96 -8.42 -26.66 -1.64
C LEU A 96 -8.12 -28.02 -1.03
N SER A 97 -7.13 -28.11 -0.13
CA SER A 97 -6.78 -29.37 0.56
C SER A 97 -7.93 -29.82 1.47
N VAL A 98 -8.52 -28.90 2.24
CA VAL A 98 -9.68 -29.19 3.11
C VAL A 98 -10.90 -29.56 2.26
N ALA A 99 -11.17 -28.84 1.17
CA ALA A 99 -12.28 -29.12 0.28
C ALA A 99 -12.13 -30.49 -0.41
N ALA A 100 -10.92 -30.83 -0.89
CA ALA A 100 -10.64 -32.14 -1.47
C ALA A 100 -10.80 -33.27 -0.43
N HIS A 101 -10.33 -33.06 0.80
CA HIS A 101 -10.51 -34.01 1.89
C HIS A 101 -11.99 -34.22 2.25
N ALA A 102 -12.77 -33.14 2.37
CA ALA A 102 -14.20 -33.21 2.63
C ALA A 102 -14.94 -33.92 1.49
N ALA A 103 -14.64 -33.59 0.23
CA ALA A 103 -15.24 -34.24 -0.93
C ALA A 103 -14.95 -35.75 -0.96
N HIS A 104 -13.74 -36.17 -0.59
CA HIS A 104 -13.38 -37.59 -0.54
C HIS A 104 -14.11 -38.33 0.59
N HIS A 105 -14.29 -37.70 1.75
CA HIS A 105 -15.11 -38.25 2.83
C HIS A 105 -16.60 -38.35 2.45
N HIS A 106 -17.15 -37.34 1.78
CA HIS A 106 -18.52 -37.37 1.28
C HIS A 106 -18.71 -38.49 0.25
N ALA A 107 -17.80 -38.63 -0.73
CA ALA A 107 -17.86 -39.69 -1.74
C ALA A 107 -17.74 -41.10 -1.13
N GLN A 108 -16.89 -41.30 -0.12
CA GLN A 108 -16.80 -42.59 0.59
C GLN A 108 -18.05 -42.90 1.42
N SER A 109 -18.63 -41.89 2.07
CA SER A 109 -19.87 -42.05 2.84
C SER A 109 -21.05 -42.40 1.92
N GLU A 110 -21.12 -41.79 0.72
CA GLU A 110 -22.12 -42.09 -0.30
C GLU A 110 -21.94 -43.50 -0.88
N ALA A 111 -20.70 -43.91 -1.14
CA ALA A 111 -20.38 -45.26 -1.62
C ALA A 111 -20.72 -46.35 -0.59
N LEU A 112 -20.50 -46.10 0.71
CA LEU A 112 -20.88 -47.03 1.78
C LEU A 112 -22.40 -47.07 1.99
N ALA A 113 -23.11 -45.95 1.81
CA ALA A 113 -24.56 -45.90 1.88
C ALA A 113 -25.25 -46.57 0.67
N ALA A 114 -24.60 -46.62 -0.49
CA ALA A 114 -25.14 -47.27 -1.69
C ALA A 114 -24.96 -48.81 -1.73
N VAL A 115 -24.17 -49.38 -0.81
CA VAL A 115 -23.88 -50.82 -0.70
C VAL A 115 -24.72 -51.51 0.40
N ALA A 116 -25.44 -50.74 1.23
CA ALA A 116 -26.38 -51.23 2.25
C ALA A 116 -27.80 -51.33 1.71
#